data_AF-A0A967H9U6-F1
#
_entry.id   AF-A0A967H9U6-F1
#
_cell.length_a   1.000
_cell.length_b   1.000
_cell.length_c   1.000
_cell.angle_alpha   90.00
_cell.angle_beta   90.00
_cell.angle_gamma   90.00
#
_symmetry.space_group_name_H-M   'P 1'
#
loop_
_entity.id
_entity.type
_entity.pdbx_description
1 polymer ?
#
loop_
_entity_poly.entity_id
_entity_poly.type
_entity_poly.pdbx_seq_one_letter_code
_entity_poly.pdbx_strand_id
1 'polypeptide(L)'
;AVRNALTSAFHNIYAEGYPEEASRWLNEGEILDYNNRLAYYRRYSDPRYYKGVEYANILEALARRRCAEVFAANGVNADDLYVNVQALSGAPANNAIYHALVEPGDTIMGMNLLHGGHLTHGSPVNRSGKYYNAIHYTVDPENEQIDYDAVEETARQHKPRFIIAGYSSYPWSVDWSR
;
A
#
# COMPACT_ATOMS: atom_id res chain seq x y z
N ALA A 1 -22.87 2.12 0.60
CA ALA A 1 -21.75 1.78 1.50
C ALA A 1 -21.26 2.98 2.32
N VAL A 2 -20.64 4.01 1.70
CA VAL A 2 -20.04 5.16 2.42
C VAL A 2 -21.01 5.85 3.37
N ARG A 3 -22.22 6.21 2.93
CA ARG A 3 -23.23 6.84 3.81
C ARG A 3 -23.59 5.99 5.04
N ASN A 4 -23.69 4.66 4.88
CA ASN A 4 -24.00 3.76 5.99
C ASN A 4 -22.83 3.66 6.99
N ALA A 5 -21.59 3.72 6.50
CA ALA A 5 -20.41 3.75 7.36
C ALA A 5 -20.36 5.05 8.19
N LEU A 6 -20.69 6.19 7.57
CA LEU A 6 -20.76 7.49 8.25
C LEU A 6 -21.83 7.55 9.34
N THR A 7 -22.91 6.79 9.21
CA THR A 7 -23.97 6.68 10.23
C THR A 7 -23.65 5.67 11.33
N SER A 8 -22.52 4.95 11.25
CA SER A 8 -22.18 3.93 12.23
C SER A 8 -21.66 4.55 13.53
N ALA A 9 -21.79 3.80 14.63
CA ALA A 9 -21.22 4.19 15.94
C ALA A 9 -19.67 4.30 15.91
N PHE A 10 -19.01 3.82 14.85
CA PHE A 10 -17.56 3.86 14.68
C PHE A 10 -17.04 5.19 14.13
N HIS A 11 -17.90 6.09 13.64
CA HIS A 11 -17.45 7.31 12.96
C HIS A 11 -16.59 8.24 13.83
N ASN A 12 -16.75 8.19 15.16
CA ASN A 12 -16.05 9.06 16.12
C ASN A 12 -15.06 8.31 17.02
N ILE A 13 -14.69 7.06 16.68
CA ILE A 13 -13.70 6.32 17.44
C ILE A 13 -12.30 6.73 16.98
N TYR A 14 -11.54 7.36 17.86
CA TYR A 14 -10.15 7.75 17.64
C TYR A 14 -9.21 6.54 17.81
N ALA A 15 -9.21 5.64 16.84
CA ALA A 15 -8.35 4.44 16.83
C ALA A 15 -6.93 4.76 16.31
N GLU A 16 -6.25 5.71 16.93
CA GLU A 16 -4.89 6.10 16.51
C GLU A 16 -3.87 4.99 16.79
N GLY A 17 -2.99 4.75 15.82
CA GLY A 17 -2.02 3.64 15.84
C GLY A 17 -2.53 2.42 15.06
N TYR A 18 -1.91 1.27 15.29
CA TYR A 18 -2.21 0.02 14.58
C TYR A 18 -2.79 -1.02 15.54
N PRO A 19 -3.63 -1.96 15.06
CA PRO A 19 -4.02 -3.13 15.86
C PRO A 19 -2.80 -4.00 16.17
N GLU A 20 -2.94 -4.91 17.14
CA GLU A 20 -1.89 -5.87 17.47
C GLU A 20 -1.44 -6.66 16.24
N GLU A 21 -0.13 -6.79 16.05
CA GLU A 21 0.42 -7.45 14.85
C GLU A 21 0.02 -8.93 14.77
N ALA A 22 -0.10 -9.60 15.92
CA ALA A 22 -0.55 -11.00 16.00
C ALA A 22 -1.92 -11.23 15.36
N SER A 23 -2.78 -10.20 15.27
CA SER A 23 -4.10 -10.31 14.64
C SER A 23 -4.04 -10.64 13.14
N ARG A 24 -2.89 -10.45 12.48
CA ARG A 24 -2.71 -10.73 11.05
C ARG A 24 -2.81 -12.22 10.70
N TRP A 25 -2.39 -13.08 11.61
CA TRP A 25 -2.44 -14.54 11.43
C TRP A 25 -3.75 -15.18 11.89
N LEU A 26 -4.65 -14.40 12.51
CA LEU A 26 -5.94 -14.91 12.91
C LEU A 26 -6.83 -15.09 11.66
N ASN A 27 -7.57 -16.18 11.62
CA ASN A 27 -8.62 -16.35 10.63
C ASN A 27 -9.86 -15.51 10.99
N GLU A 28 -10.79 -15.36 10.05
CA GLU A 28 -12.01 -14.57 10.26
C GLU A 28 -12.82 -15.01 11.49
N GLY A 29 -12.91 -16.32 11.77
CA GLY A 29 -13.62 -16.85 12.93
C GLY A 29 -12.96 -16.44 14.27
N GLU A 30 -11.63 -16.47 14.34
CA GLU A 30 -10.87 -16.04 15.51
C GLU A 30 -10.93 -14.52 15.73
N ILE A 31 -10.95 -13.75 14.65
CA ILE A 31 -11.12 -12.28 14.70
C ILE A 31 -12.52 -11.92 15.18
N LEU A 32 -13.54 -12.65 14.73
CA LEU A 32 -14.94 -12.41 15.07
C LEU A 32 -15.38 -13.05 16.40
N ASP A 33 -14.51 -13.79 17.09
CA ASP A 33 -14.76 -14.22 18.47
C ASP A 33 -14.65 -13.02 19.42
N TYR A 34 -15.70 -12.20 19.47
CA TYR A 34 -15.77 -11.01 20.30
C TYR A 34 -15.51 -11.31 21.78
N ASN A 35 -16.00 -12.44 22.29
CA ASN A 35 -15.80 -12.79 23.71
C ASN A 35 -14.31 -12.96 24.01
N ASN A 36 -13.61 -13.71 23.16
CA ASN A 36 -12.18 -13.92 23.31
C ASN A 36 -11.39 -12.63 23.06
N ARG A 37 -11.70 -11.88 21.99
CA ARG A 37 -11.00 -10.64 21.64
C ARG A 37 -11.15 -9.55 22.71
N LEU A 38 -12.36 -9.37 23.25
CA LEU A 38 -12.62 -8.40 24.33
C LEU A 38 -11.93 -8.83 25.64
N ALA A 39 -11.94 -10.13 25.96
CA ALA A 39 -11.23 -10.63 27.15
C ALA A 39 -9.71 -10.44 27.02
N TYR A 40 -9.16 -10.72 25.85
CA TYR A 40 -7.74 -10.51 25.54
C TYR A 40 -7.36 -9.04 25.67
N TYR A 41 -8.10 -8.14 25.03
CA TYR A 41 -7.88 -6.69 25.12
C TYR A 41 -7.92 -6.19 26.56
N ARG A 42 -8.92 -6.60 27.35
CA ARG A 42 -9.02 -6.15 28.76
C ARG A 42 -7.85 -6.63 29.61
N ARG A 43 -7.26 -7.78 29.26
CA ARG A 43 -6.14 -8.38 30.01
C ARG A 43 -4.79 -7.81 29.59
N TYR A 44 -4.56 -7.62 28.30
CA TYR A 44 -3.24 -7.30 27.75
C TYR A 44 -3.16 -5.91 27.12
N SER A 45 -4.28 -5.20 27.03
CA SER A 45 -4.40 -3.96 26.27
C SER A 45 -4.00 -4.15 24.81
N ASP A 46 -3.60 -3.06 24.16
CA ASP A 46 -3.17 -3.01 22.76
C ASP A 46 -2.12 -1.89 22.56
N PRO A 47 -1.44 -1.86 21.40
CA PRO A 47 -0.46 -0.82 21.10
C PRO A 47 -1.07 0.49 20.60
N ARG A 48 -2.40 0.65 20.60
CA ARG A 48 -3.07 1.90 20.20
C ARG A 48 -2.78 3.01 21.21
N TYR A 49 -2.71 4.24 20.70
CA TYR A 49 -2.46 5.43 21.52
C TYR A 49 -3.66 5.78 22.41
N TYR A 50 -4.89 5.45 21.97
CA TYR A 50 -6.12 5.62 22.76
C TYR A 50 -6.77 4.27 23.11
N LYS A 51 -7.52 4.26 24.22
CA LYS A 51 -8.23 3.08 24.73
C LYS A 51 -9.72 3.13 24.43
N GLY A 52 -10.41 2.01 24.60
CA GLY A 52 -11.84 1.88 24.21
C GLY A 52 -12.04 1.69 22.71
N VAL A 53 -11.04 1.11 22.04
CA VAL A 53 -10.98 0.92 20.57
C VAL A 53 -11.07 -0.55 20.17
N GLU A 54 -11.55 -1.41 21.08
CA GLU A 54 -11.54 -2.87 20.94
C GLU A 54 -12.27 -3.33 19.68
N TYR A 55 -13.44 -2.75 19.42
CA TYR A 55 -14.22 -3.10 18.25
C TYR A 55 -13.61 -2.52 16.96
N ALA A 56 -12.91 -1.37 17.03
CA ALA A 56 -12.16 -0.84 15.90
C ALA A 56 -10.97 -1.75 15.55
N ASN A 57 -10.31 -2.36 16.53
CA ASN A 57 -9.27 -3.37 16.31
C ASN A 57 -9.81 -4.59 15.57
N ILE A 58 -10.98 -5.09 15.98
CA ILE A 58 -11.63 -6.23 15.30
C ILE A 58 -11.93 -5.89 13.84
N LEU A 59 -12.50 -4.71 13.59
CA LEU A 59 -12.79 -4.26 12.22
C LEU A 59 -11.54 -4.12 11.36
N GLU A 60 -10.48 -3.51 11.90
CA GLU A 60 -9.24 -3.31 11.15
C GLU A 60 -8.50 -4.64 10.92
N ALA A 61 -8.44 -5.53 11.91
CA ALA A 61 -7.89 -6.87 11.74
C ALA A 61 -8.65 -7.66 10.67
N LEU A 62 -9.98 -7.61 10.68
CA LEU A 62 -10.81 -8.27 9.67
C LEU A 62 -10.55 -7.71 8.26
N ALA A 63 -10.46 -6.39 8.13
CA ALA A 63 -10.16 -5.74 6.86
C ALA A 63 -8.78 -6.13 6.32
N ARG A 64 -7.76 -6.15 7.19
CA ARG A 64 -6.40 -6.64 6.86
C ARG A 64 -6.44 -8.10 6.40
N ARG A 65 -7.12 -8.96 7.16
CA ARG A 65 -7.20 -10.40 6.87
C ARG A 65 -7.86 -10.67 5.52
N ARG A 66 -9.03 -10.09 5.27
CA ARG A 66 -9.74 -10.25 3.99
C ARG A 66 -8.95 -9.71 2.81
N CYS A 67 -8.25 -8.59 2.99
CA CYS A 67 -7.37 -8.05 1.95
C CYS A 67 -6.23 -9.04 1.65
N ALA A 68 -5.57 -9.56 2.68
CA ALA A 68 -4.51 -10.55 2.51
C ALA A 68 -5.03 -11.82 1.80
N GLU A 69 -6.20 -12.33 2.17
CA GLU A 69 -6.82 -13.49 1.53
C GLU A 69 -7.19 -13.24 0.06
N VAL A 70 -7.69 -12.04 -0.28
CA VAL A 70 -8.03 -11.67 -1.66
C VAL A 70 -6.79 -11.58 -2.56
N PHE A 71 -5.65 -11.13 -2.03
CA PHE A 71 -4.41 -10.97 -2.79
C PHE A 71 -3.42 -12.13 -2.65
N ALA A 72 -3.78 -13.18 -1.89
CA ALA A 72 -3.00 -14.42 -1.82
C ALA A 72 -3.08 -15.16 -3.17
N ALA A 73 -2.01 -15.09 -3.94
CA ALA A 73 -1.92 -15.68 -5.27
C ALA A 73 -0.47 -16.04 -5.61
N ASN A 74 -0.27 -16.79 -6.71
CA ASN A 74 1.06 -17.09 -7.27
C ASN A 74 2.06 -17.70 -6.26
N GLY A 75 1.56 -18.55 -5.34
CA GLY A 75 2.38 -19.19 -4.31
C GLY A 75 2.60 -18.38 -3.03
N VAL A 76 2.00 -17.18 -2.93
CA VAL A 76 1.99 -16.35 -1.72
C VAL A 76 0.71 -16.62 -0.92
N ASN A 77 0.85 -16.93 0.37
CA ASN A 77 -0.29 -17.15 1.26
C ASN A 77 -0.70 -15.85 1.96
N ALA A 78 -1.92 -15.80 2.49
CA ALA A 78 -2.41 -14.64 3.25
C ALA A 78 -1.49 -14.31 4.46
N ASP A 79 -0.89 -15.33 5.07
CA ASP A 79 0.01 -15.19 6.22
C ASP A 79 1.39 -14.61 5.85
N ASP A 80 1.75 -14.64 4.57
CA ASP A 80 2.97 -14.04 4.03
C ASP A 80 2.79 -12.54 3.72
N LEU A 81 1.54 -12.08 3.63
CA LEU A 81 1.21 -10.70 3.26
C LEU A 81 1.10 -9.79 4.47
N TYR A 82 1.72 -8.61 4.35
CA TYR A 82 1.56 -7.50 5.28
C TYR A 82 0.64 -6.46 4.66
N VAL A 83 -0.50 -6.21 5.30
CA VAL A 83 -1.51 -5.28 4.79
C VAL A 83 -1.70 -4.12 5.76
N ASN A 84 -1.61 -2.89 5.24
CA ASN A 84 -2.05 -1.66 5.89
C ASN A 84 -3.30 -1.14 5.17
N VAL A 85 -4.39 -0.95 5.91
CA VAL A 85 -5.70 -0.52 5.37
C VAL A 85 -6.05 0.93 5.73
N GLN A 86 -5.09 1.71 6.26
CA GLN A 86 -5.34 3.06 6.79
C GLN A 86 -5.10 4.18 5.77
N ALA A 87 -4.49 3.89 4.61
CA ALA A 87 -4.25 4.91 3.61
C ALA A 87 -5.56 5.51 3.08
N LEU A 88 -5.69 6.84 3.18
CA LEU A 88 -6.93 7.55 2.83
C LEU A 88 -7.31 7.48 1.35
N SER A 89 -6.31 7.30 0.47
CA SER A 89 -6.47 7.05 -0.96
C SER A 89 -5.14 6.56 -1.56
N GLY A 90 -5.09 6.33 -2.87
CA GLY A 90 -3.88 5.82 -3.54
C GLY A 90 -2.67 6.76 -3.44
N ALA A 91 -2.85 8.07 -3.56
CA ALA A 91 -1.72 9.00 -3.48
C ALA A 91 -1.07 9.09 -2.08
N PRO A 92 -1.85 9.19 -0.98
CA PRO A 92 -1.34 8.99 0.38
C PRO A 92 -0.67 7.62 0.60
N ALA A 93 -1.18 6.54 0.00
CA ALA A 93 -0.55 5.22 0.09
C ALA A 93 0.88 5.24 -0.50
N ASN A 94 1.05 5.78 -1.71
CA ASN A 94 2.38 5.91 -2.33
C ASN A 94 3.29 6.81 -1.48
N ASN A 95 2.78 7.93 -0.96
CA ASN A 95 3.55 8.82 -0.07
C ASN A 95 4.04 8.11 1.19
N ALA A 96 3.25 7.19 1.76
CA ALA A 96 3.68 6.41 2.91
C ALA A 96 4.84 5.46 2.56
N ILE A 97 4.82 4.83 1.38
CA ILE A 97 5.93 4.00 0.88
C ILE A 97 7.19 4.85 0.65
N TYR A 98 7.06 6.01 0.01
CA TYR A 98 8.19 6.92 -0.17
C TYR A 98 8.79 7.33 1.17
N HIS A 99 7.96 7.75 2.13
CA HIS A 99 8.44 8.15 3.44
C HIS A 99 9.12 7.02 4.21
N ALA A 100 8.65 5.78 4.05
CA ALA A 100 9.21 4.62 4.74
C ALA A 100 10.54 4.14 4.15
N LEU A 101 10.75 4.30 2.84
CA LEU A 101 11.82 3.62 2.11
C LEU A 101 12.78 4.56 1.34
N VAL A 102 12.48 5.86 1.24
CA VAL A 102 13.18 6.81 0.37
C VAL A 102 13.49 8.10 1.12
N GLU A 103 14.77 8.45 1.14
CA GLU A 103 15.22 9.73 1.69
C GLU A 103 15.14 10.84 0.62
N PRO A 104 14.90 12.12 0.99
CA PRO A 104 14.97 13.22 0.04
C PRO A 104 16.31 13.25 -0.72
N GLY A 105 16.25 13.38 -2.04
CA GLY A 105 17.40 13.31 -2.94
C GLY A 105 17.73 11.91 -3.47
N ASP A 106 17.21 10.84 -2.87
CA ASP A 106 17.35 9.49 -3.43
C ASP A 106 16.71 9.41 -4.82
N THR A 107 17.23 8.49 -5.64
CA THR A 107 16.70 8.28 -6.98
C THR A 107 15.53 7.31 -6.95
N ILE A 108 14.42 7.67 -7.61
CA ILE A 108 13.27 6.80 -7.84
C ILE A 108 13.00 6.69 -9.33
N MET A 109 12.51 5.55 -9.77
CA MET A 109 12.21 5.31 -11.18
C MET A 109 10.75 4.94 -11.39
N GLY A 110 10.07 5.59 -12.32
CA GLY A 110 8.67 5.31 -12.63
C GLY A 110 8.31 5.68 -14.07
N MET A 111 7.18 5.16 -14.56
CA MET A 111 6.75 5.45 -15.94
C MET A 111 6.54 6.95 -16.16
N ASN A 112 7.00 7.45 -17.31
CA ASN A 112 6.77 8.83 -17.70
C ASN A 112 5.25 9.14 -17.75
N LEU A 113 4.87 10.29 -17.19
CA LEU A 113 3.46 10.73 -17.15
C LEU A 113 2.83 10.83 -18.55
N LEU A 114 3.58 11.28 -19.56
CA LEU A 114 3.09 11.41 -20.94
C LEU A 114 2.83 10.06 -21.62
N HIS A 115 3.44 8.99 -21.11
CA HIS A 115 3.34 7.65 -21.71
C HIS A 115 2.47 6.70 -20.88
N GLY A 116 1.76 7.21 -19.86
CA GLY A 116 0.82 6.42 -19.07
C GLY A 116 1.07 6.38 -17.57
N GLY A 117 2.15 7.00 -17.09
CA GLY A 117 2.47 7.08 -15.66
C GLY A 117 1.40 7.77 -14.80
N HIS A 118 1.63 7.81 -13.49
CA HIS A 118 0.75 8.50 -12.55
C HIS A 118 1.47 9.69 -11.92
N LEU A 119 0.73 10.72 -11.49
CA LEU A 119 1.31 11.94 -10.90
C LEU A 119 2.21 11.67 -9.69
N THR A 120 1.92 10.63 -8.91
CA THR A 120 2.73 10.26 -7.74
C THR A 120 4.00 9.51 -8.07
N HIS A 121 4.27 9.19 -9.35
CA HIS A 121 5.42 8.37 -9.77
C HIS A 121 6.61 9.25 -10.19
N GLY A 122 6.83 10.38 -9.50
CA GLY A 122 7.97 11.28 -9.76
C GLY A 122 7.65 12.51 -10.60
N SER A 123 6.39 12.87 -10.82
CA SER A 123 6.04 14.11 -11.52
C SER A 123 6.59 15.35 -10.78
N PRO A 124 7.21 16.33 -11.47
CA PRO A 124 7.84 17.49 -10.82
C PRO A 124 6.84 18.42 -10.09
N VAL A 125 5.55 18.29 -10.38
CA VAL A 125 4.50 19.04 -9.67
C VAL A 125 4.02 18.33 -8.40
N ASN A 126 4.30 17.04 -8.26
CA ASN A 126 3.97 16.22 -7.10
C ASN A 126 5.12 16.20 -6.06
N ARG A 127 4.82 15.83 -4.81
CA ARG A 127 5.85 15.66 -3.76
C ARG A 127 6.97 14.70 -4.18
N SER A 128 6.60 13.61 -4.87
CA SER A 128 7.55 12.63 -5.39
C SER A 128 8.62 13.24 -6.31
N GLY A 129 8.25 14.08 -7.28
CA GLY A 129 9.23 14.75 -8.14
C GLY A 129 9.86 16.03 -7.55
N LYS A 130 9.31 16.57 -6.45
CA LYS A 130 9.89 17.71 -5.73
C LYS A 130 10.98 17.30 -4.74
N TYR A 131 10.85 16.14 -4.13
CA TYR A 131 11.73 15.71 -3.04
C TYR A 131 12.75 14.65 -3.44
N TYR A 132 12.50 13.89 -4.50
CA TYR A 132 13.37 12.81 -4.95
C TYR A 132 13.93 13.11 -6.35
N ASN A 133 15.06 12.49 -6.67
CA ASN A 133 15.57 12.50 -8.03
C ASN A 133 14.77 11.50 -8.89
N ALA A 134 13.70 11.99 -9.53
CA ALA A 134 12.85 11.15 -10.36
C ALA A 134 13.45 10.94 -11.75
N ILE A 135 13.69 9.67 -12.10
CA ILE A 135 14.00 9.25 -13.47
C ILE A 135 12.81 8.49 -14.05
N HIS A 136 12.71 8.48 -15.38
CA HIS A 136 11.56 7.93 -16.06
C HIS A 136 11.93 6.89 -17.10
N TYR A 137 11.19 5.78 -17.11
CA TYR A 137 11.15 4.89 -18.27
C TYR A 137 9.96 5.22 -19.17
N THR A 138 10.06 4.79 -20.41
CA THR A 138 9.11 5.09 -21.48
C THR A 138 8.66 3.81 -22.19
N VAL A 139 7.89 3.98 -23.24
CA VAL A 139 7.52 2.91 -24.17
C VAL A 139 8.37 3.02 -25.43
N ASP A 140 8.46 1.92 -26.16
CA ASP A 140 8.95 1.85 -27.53
C ASP A 140 8.00 2.69 -28.44
N PRO A 141 8.53 3.58 -29.29
CA PRO A 141 7.72 4.48 -30.11
C PRO A 141 7.02 3.81 -31.29
N GLU A 142 7.41 2.60 -31.69
CA GLU A 142 6.80 1.86 -32.80
C GLU A 142 5.66 0.95 -32.33
N ASN A 143 5.87 0.22 -31.23
CA ASN A 143 4.90 -0.76 -30.73
C ASN A 143 4.14 -0.30 -29.47
N GLU A 144 4.52 0.84 -28.89
CA GLU A 144 3.90 1.46 -27.71
C GLU A 144 3.89 0.57 -26.45
N GLN A 145 4.79 -0.42 -26.37
CA GLN A 145 4.99 -1.25 -25.18
C GLN A 145 6.21 -0.79 -24.38
N ILE A 146 6.24 -1.09 -23.08
CA ILE A 146 7.41 -0.83 -22.22
C ILE A 146 8.65 -1.49 -22.85
N ASP A 147 9.69 -0.68 -23.07
CA ASP A 147 11.00 -1.17 -23.48
C ASP A 147 11.77 -1.64 -22.23
N TYR A 148 11.67 -2.94 -21.93
CA TYR A 148 12.27 -3.52 -20.73
C TYR A 148 13.80 -3.51 -20.75
N ASP A 149 14.42 -3.59 -21.93
CA ASP A 149 15.87 -3.53 -22.04
C ASP A 149 16.38 -2.12 -21.71
N ALA A 150 15.69 -1.07 -22.20
CA ALA A 150 15.98 0.31 -21.83
C ALA A 150 15.67 0.60 -20.35
N VAL A 151 14.61 0.00 -19.79
CA VAL A 151 14.32 0.06 -18.35
C VAL A 151 15.49 -0.52 -17.55
N GLU A 152 15.98 -1.71 -17.91
CA GLU A 152 17.09 -2.37 -17.22
C GLU A 152 18.38 -1.52 -17.31
N GLU A 153 18.73 -1.03 -18.50
CA GLU A 153 19.91 -0.17 -18.70
C GLU A 153 19.83 1.09 -17.82
N THR A 154 18.69 1.78 -17.87
CA THR A 154 18.45 3.00 -17.09
C THR A 154 18.53 2.73 -15.59
N ALA A 155 17.94 1.62 -15.12
CA ALA A 155 17.98 1.21 -13.73
C ALA A 155 19.41 0.88 -13.27
N ARG A 156 20.21 0.19 -14.10
CA ARG A 156 21.63 -0.11 -13.81
C ARG A 156 22.48 1.16 -13.74
N GLN A 157 22.23 2.11 -14.63
CA GLN A 157 22.97 3.37 -14.69
C GLN A 157 22.69 4.24 -13.45
N HIS A 158 21.43 4.40 -13.07
CA HIS A 158 21.01 5.37 -12.06
C HIS A 158 20.80 4.76 -10.67
N LYS A 159 20.72 3.43 -10.57
CA LYS A 159 20.58 2.67 -9.31
C LYS A 159 19.46 3.22 -8.42
N PRO A 160 18.21 3.27 -8.92
CA PRO A 160 17.09 3.80 -8.14
C PRO A 160 16.86 2.97 -6.88
N ARG A 161 16.37 3.61 -5.81
CA ARG A 161 15.96 2.95 -4.56
C ARG A 161 14.90 1.88 -4.80
N PHE A 162 13.96 2.17 -5.70
CA PHE A 162 13.03 1.19 -6.25
C PHE A 162 12.49 1.65 -7.61
N ILE A 163 11.87 0.72 -8.33
CA ILE A 163 11.19 0.93 -9.60
C ILE A 163 9.68 0.80 -9.37
N ILE A 164 8.90 1.73 -9.91
CA ILE A 164 7.45 1.76 -9.81
C ILE A 164 6.86 1.17 -11.09
N ALA A 165 6.50 -0.11 -11.04
CA ALA A 165 5.90 -0.85 -12.15
C ALA A 165 4.36 -0.74 -12.16
N GLY A 166 3.84 0.49 -12.25
CA GLY A 166 2.40 0.76 -12.28
C GLY A 166 2.04 2.06 -13.01
N TYR A 167 0.85 2.10 -13.61
CA TYR A 167 0.45 3.15 -14.54
C TYR A 167 -1.05 3.46 -14.50
N SER A 168 -1.40 4.65 -14.98
CA SER A 168 -2.79 5.15 -15.07
C SER A 168 -3.41 4.87 -16.44
N SER A 169 -2.63 5.06 -17.51
CA SER A 169 -3.15 5.02 -18.89
C SER A 169 -2.16 4.35 -19.84
N TYR A 170 -1.90 3.07 -19.57
CA TYR A 170 -1.14 2.18 -20.43
C TYR A 170 -1.91 0.85 -20.55
N PRO A 171 -2.24 0.39 -21.77
CA PRO A 171 -3.27 -0.64 -21.98
C PRO A 171 -2.73 -2.07 -21.87
N TRP A 172 -1.41 -2.26 -21.95
CA TRP A 172 -0.81 -3.58 -21.90
C TRP A 172 -0.62 -4.05 -20.46
N SER A 173 -0.42 -5.34 -20.26
CA SER A 173 -0.05 -5.90 -18.95
C SER A 173 1.47 -5.76 -18.74
N VAL A 174 1.88 -5.57 -17.48
CA VAL A 174 3.31 -5.65 -17.11
C VAL A 174 3.78 -7.09 -17.24
N ASP A 175 4.97 -7.28 -17.81
CA ASP A 175 5.73 -8.51 -17.67
C ASP A 175 6.46 -8.48 -16.32
N TRP A 176 5.86 -9.11 -15.31
CA TRP A 176 6.41 -9.16 -13.95
C TRP A 176 7.67 -10.02 -13.82
N SER A 177 8.03 -10.79 -14.85
CA SER A 177 9.24 -11.63 -14.85
C SER A 177 10.49 -10.87 -15.31
N ARG A 178 10.30 -9.67 -15.88
CA ARG A 178 11.34 -8.80 -16.43
C ARG A 178 11.64 -7.62 -15.52
#